data_AF-A0A1N6H729-F1
#
_entry.id   AF-A0A1N6H729-F1
#
_cell.length_a   1.000
_cell.length_b   1.000
_cell.length_c   1.000
_cell.angle_alpha   90.00
_cell.angle_beta   90.00
_cell.angle_gamma   90.00
#
_symmetry.space_group_name_H-M   'P 1'
#
loop_
_entity.id
_entity.type
_entity.pdbx_description
1 polymer ?
#
loop_
_entity_poly.entity_id
_entity_poly.type
_entity_poly.pdbx_seq_one_letter_code
_entity_poly.pdbx_strand_id
1 'polypeptide(L)'
;MTINKTSAAYRWTKLLAGIAIFWSFTYVICPAITASSEDFATMAKFIDDSGIETGEFYYTDIEVCGEADLGARSTFEHMPRSMDAAVK
;
A
#
# COMPACT_ATOMS: atom_id res chain seq x y z
N MET A 1 -42.96 -2.00 10.85
CA MET A 1 -42.11 -2.38 11.99
C MET A 1 -41.21 -1.20 12.35
N THR A 2 -41.57 -0.43 13.37
CA THR A 2 -40.79 0.73 13.84
C THR A 2 -39.64 0.23 14.70
N ILE A 3 -38.42 0.24 14.13
CA ILE A 3 -37.23 -0.20 14.86
C ILE A 3 -36.87 0.86 15.89
N ASN A 4 -36.92 0.50 17.17
CA ASN A 4 -36.59 1.40 18.26
C ASN A 4 -35.06 1.63 18.33
N LYS A 5 -34.61 2.77 17.80
CA LYS A 5 -33.19 3.11 17.58
C LYS A 5 -32.39 3.30 18.89
N THR A 6 -33.05 3.48 20.02
CA THR A 6 -32.40 3.67 21.34
C THR A 6 -32.23 2.37 22.13
N SER A 7 -32.84 1.27 21.67
CA SER A 7 -32.73 -0.04 22.33
C SER A 7 -31.31 -0.58 22.25
N ALA A 8 -30.81 -1.14 23.37
CA ALA A 8 -29.52 -1.81 23.43
C ALA A 8 -29.41 -2.92 22.37
N ALA A 9 -30.50 -3.67 22.13
CA ALA A 9 -30.54 -4.72 21.12
C ALA A 9 -30.28 -4.19 19.70
N TYR A 10 -30.78 -3.00 19.36
CA TYR A 10 -30.53 -2.37 18.06
C TYR A 10 -29.07 -1.95 17.88
N ARG A 11 -28.41 -1.54 18.97
CA ARG A 11 -26.99 -1.13 18.94
C ARG A 11 -26.09 -2.35 18.76
N TRP A 12 -26.38 -3.44 19.47
CA TRP A 12 -25.65 -4.69 19.35
C TRP A 12 -25.81 -5.35 17.97
N THR A 13 -27.02 -5.34 17.40
CA THR A 13 -27.22 -5.87 16.04
C THR A 13 -26.48 -5.06 14.99
N LYS A 14 -26.39 -3.72 15.14
CA LYS A 14 -25.53 -2.89 14.26
C LYS A 14 -24.05 -3.21 14.39
N LEU A 15 -23.56 -3.39 15.61
CA LEU A 15 -22.17 -3.75 15.85
C LEU A 15 -21.84 -5.11 15.21
N LEU A 16 -22.68 -6.11 15.46
CA LEU A 16 -22.51 -7.45 14.88
C LEU A 16 -22.63 -7.43 13.35
N ALA A 17 -23.56 -6.65 12.80
CA ALA A 17 -23.67 -6.48 11.35
C ALA A 17 -22.41 -5.83 10.77
N GLY A 18 -21.85 -4.81 11.42
CA GLY A 18 -20.58 -4.20 11.00
C GLY A 18 -19.42 -5.19 11.03
N ILE A 19 -19.29 -5.95 12.12
CA ILE A 19 -18.26 -7.00 12.25
C ILE A 19 -18.45 -8.06 11.16
N ALA A 20 -19.68 -8.51 10.92
CA ALA A 20 -19.98 -9.50 9.89
C ALA A 20 -19.65 -8.98 8.48
N ILE A 21 -19.90 -7.70 8.19
CA ILE A 21 -19.54 -7.08 6.92
C ILE A 21 -18.01 -7.05 6.77
N PHE A 22 -17.28 -6.57 7.78
CA PHE A 22 -15.81 -6.58 7.73
C PHE A 22 -15.24 -7.99 7.59
N TRP A 23 -15.76 -8.92 8.38
CA TRP A 23 -15.32 -10.32 8.35
C TRP A 23 -15.57 -10.96 6.98
N SER A 24 -16.77 -10.80 6.41
CA SER A 24 -17.10 -11.34 5.09
C SER A 24 -16.27 -10.67 3.99
N PHE A 25 -16.02 -9.37 4.09
CA PHE A 25 -15.17 -8.67 3.14
C PHE A 25 -13.74 -9.21 3.15
N THR A 26 -13.12 -9.31 4.33
CA THR A 26 -11.73 -9.74 4.48
C THR A 26 -11.52 -11.22 4.14
N TYR A 27 -12.40 -12.12 4.60
CA TYR A 27 -12.16 -13.56 4.51
C TYR A 27 -12.90 -14.26 3.37
N VAL A 28 -13.86 -13.60 2.71
CA VAL A 28 -14.63 -14.20 1.62
C VAL A 28 -14.45 -13.40 0.33
N ILE A 29 -14.72 -12.08 0.36
CA ILE A 29 -14.72 -11.26 -0.85
C ILE A 29 -13.30 -11.06 -1.38
N CYS A 30 -12.34 -10.64 -0.54
CA CYS A 30 -10.96 -10.44 -0.99
C CYS A 30 -10.33 -11.72 -1.56
N PRO A 31 -10.41 -12.90 -0.90
CA PRO A 31 -9.91 -14.14 -1.47
C PRO A 31 -10.61 -14.57 -2.75
N ALA A 32 -11.92 -14.31 -2.88
CA ALA A 32 -12.66 -14.63 -4.11
C ALA A 32 -12.20 -13.77 -5.30
N ILE A 33 -11.90 -12.49 -5.05
CA ILE A 33 -11.37 -11.59 -6.09
C ILE A 33 -9.96 -12.04 -6.51
N THR A 34 -9.07 -12.33 -5.56
CA THR A 34 -7.72 -12.78 -5.90
C THR A 34 -7.72 -14.13 -6.62
N ALA A 35 -8.62 -15.04 -6.26
CA ALA A 35 -8.80 -16.32 -6.96
C ALA A 35 -9.42 -16.18 -8.36
N SER A 36 -10.05 -15.04 -8.68
CA SER A 36 -10.73 -14.83 -9.96
C SER A 36 -9.82 -14.43 -11.11
N SER A 37 -8.56 -14.04 -10.84
CA SER A 37 -7.59 -13.65 -11.86
C SER A 37 -6.30 -14.46 -11.73
N GLU A 38 -5.91 -15.07 -12.84
CA GLU A 38 -4.67 -15.84 -12.96
C GLU A 38 -3.42 -14.97 -12.78
N ASP A 39 -3.52 -13.65 -13.04
CA ASP A 39 -2.41 -12.71 -12.86
C ASP A 39 -2.02 -12.58 -11.38
N PHE A 40 -3.02 -12.49 -10.49
CA PHE A 40 -2.77 -12.44 -9.05
C PHE A 40 -2.18 -13.75 -8.53
N ALA A 41 -2.66 -14.89 -9.03
CA ALA A 41 -2.11 -16.19 -8.68
C ALA A 41 -0.67 -16.37 -9.17
N THR A 42 -0.38 -15.90 -10.39
CA THR A 42 0.98 -15.96 -10.97
C THR A 42 1.95 -15.09 -10.19
N MET A 43 1.53 -13.87 -9.81
CA MET A 43 2.37 -12.98 -9.01
C MET A 43 2.57 -13.50 -7.58
N ALA A 44 1.52 -14.01 -6.93
CA ALA A 44 1.61 -14.63 -5.61
C ALA A 44 2.56 -15.83 -5.62
N LYS A 45 2.46 -16.69 -6.64
CA LYS A 45 3.38 -17.82 -6.82
C LYS A 45 4.82 -17.37 -7.03
N PHE A 46 5.05 -16.32 -7.83
CA PHE A 46 6.39 -15.77 -8.00
C PHE A 46 6.97 -15.27 -6.69
N ILE A 47 6.17 -14.56 -5.88
CA ILE A 47 6.56 -14.08 -4.54
C ILE A 47 6.97 -15.26 -3.65
N ASP A 48 6.15 -16.31 -3.59
CA ASP A 48 6.44 -17.51 -2.81
C ASP A 48 7.70 -18.25 -3.31
N ASP A 49 7.80 -18.47 -4.63
CA ASP A 49 8.92 -19.19 -5.26
C ASP A 49 10.25 -18.43 -5.13
N SER A 50 10.21 -17.10 -5.07
CA SER A 50 11.39 -16.25 -4.91
C SER A 50 11.77 -15.98 -3.45
N GLY A 51 10.96 -16.46 -2.49
CA GLY A 51 11.18 -16.24 -1.06
C GLY A 51 11.04 -14.76 -0.65
N ILE A 52 10.20 -14.01 -1.35
CA ILE A 52 9.92 -12.60 -1.03
C ILE A 52 8.95 -12.55 0.15
N GLU A 53 9.43 -12.14 1.31
CA GLU A 53 8.58 -11.93 2.47
C GLU A 53 7.85 -10.58 2.39
N THR A 54 6.69 -10.59 1.74
CA THR A 54 5.84 -9.38 1.51
C THR A 54 5.32 -8.74 2.79
N GLY A 55 5.33 -9.46 3.92
CA GLY A 55 4.96 -8.94 5.24
C GLY A 55 6.12 -8.24 5.96
N GLU A 56 7.35 -8.44 5.51
CA GLU A 56 8.51 -7.74 6.04
C GLU A 56 8.69 -6.44 5.24
N PHE A 57 8.59 -5.32 5.96
CA PHE A 57 9.08 -4.03 5.46
C PHE A 57 10.60 -4.10 5.39
N TYR A 58 11.12 -4.70 4.33
CA TYR A 58 12.50 -4.48 3.95
C TYR A 58 12.59 -3.02 3.52
N TYR A 59 13.28 -2.21 4.32
CA TYR A 59 13.96 -1.03 3.80
C TYR A 59 15.04 -1.53 2.84
N THR A 60 14.63 -2.07 1.70
CA THR A 60 15.50 -2.16 0.56
C THR A 60 15.79 -0.71 0.24
N ASP A 61 17.03 -0.26 0.40
CA ASP A 61 17.49 1.12 0.19
C ASP A 61 17.19 1.67 -1.23
N ILE A 62 16.29 1.07 -2.00
CA ILE A 62 15.70 1.56 -3.25
C ILE A 62 15.20 3.00 -3.10
N GLU A 63 14.57 3.34 -1.97
CA GLU A 63 14.12 4.72 -1.68
C GLU A 63 15.32 5.68 -1.56
N VAL A 64 16.39 5.23 -0.89
CA VAL A 64 17.65 5.96 -0.74
C VAL A 64 18.39 6.07 -2.07
N CYS A 65 18.39 5.02 -2.89
CA CYS A 65 18.96 5.03 -4.24
C CYS A 65 18.20 6.00 -5.15
N GLY A 66 16.88 6.08 -5.03
CA GLY A 66 16.06 7.05 -5.77
C GLY A 66 16.37 8.49 -5.36
N GLU A 67 16.52 8.76 -4.06
CA GLU A 67 16.91 10.08 -3.55
C GLU A 67 18.34 10.45 -3.97
N ALA A 68 19.26 9.49 -3.96
CA ALA A 68 20.64 9.67 -4.44
C ALA A 68 20.71 9.94 -5.95
N ASP A 69 19.92 9.26 -6.79
CA ASP A 69 19.85 9.53 -8.24
C ASP A 69 19.28 10.92 -8.52
N LEU A 70 18.20 11.31 -7.83
CA LEU A 70 17.62 12.65 -7.94
C LEU A 70 18.62 13.73 -7.53
N GLY A 71 19.33 13.53 -6.40
CA GLY A 71 20.37 14.45 -5.93
C GLY A 71 21.55 14.54 -6.89
N ALA A 72 22.00 13.43 -7.46
CA ALA A 72 23.08 13.40 -8.45
C ALA A 72 22.68 14.15 -9.73
N ARG A 73 21.49 13.88 -10.27
CA ARG A 73 20.97 14.55 -11.47
C ARG A 73 20.82 16.05 -11.25
N SER A 74 20.24 16.45 -10.12
CA SER A 74 20.10 17.87 -9.75
C SER A 74 21.46 18.57 -9.62
N THR A 75 22.46 17.90 -9.05
CA THR A 75 23.82 18.44 -8.91
C THR A 75 24.50 18.68 -10.26
N PHE A 76 24.30 17.79 -11.23
CA PHE A 76 24.82 17.97 -12.58
C PHE A 76 24.04 19.03 -13.37
N GLU A 77 22.71 19.04 -13.27
CA GLU A 77 21.84 19.97 -13.98
C GLU A 77 21.96 21.41 -13.45
N HIS A 78 22.18 21.55 -12.15
CA HIS A 78 22.32 22.84 -11.46
C HIS A 78 23.69 22.97 -10.80
N MET A 79 24.73 22.54 -11.51
CA MET A 79 26.10 22.71 -11.04
C MET A 79 26.33 24.18 -10.66
N PRO A 80 26.90 24.48 -9.48
CA PRO A 80 27.21 25.85 -9.10
C PRO A 80 28.19 26.39 -10.12
N ARG A 81 27.69 27.19 -11.07
CA ARG A 81 28.54 28.03 -11.90
C ARG A 81 29.21 28.99 -10.93
N SER A 82 30.54 29.00 -10.91
CA SER A 82 31.26 29.94 -10.08
C SER A 82 30.69 31.34 -10.30
N MET A 83 30.63 32.11 -9.23
CA MET A 83 30.22 33.51 -9.22
C MET A 83 31.26 34.42 -9.93
N ASP A 84 31.94 33.90 -10.97
CA ASP A 84 33.01 34.57 -11.73
C ASP A 84 32.59 34.91 -13.18
N ALA A 85 31.39 34.56 -13.61
CA ALA A 85 30.86 35.01 -14.90
C ALA A 85 30.38 36.49 -14.90
N ALA A 86 30.62 37.23 -13.81
CA ALA A 86 30.26 38.64 -13.66
C ALA A 86 31.47 39.59 -13.55
N VAL A 87 32.64 39.19 -14.06
CA VAL A 87 33.77 40.11 -14.26
C VAL A 87 34.39 39.91 -15.65
N LYS A 88 33.79 40.57 -16.65
CA LYS A 88 34.48 41.38 -17.67
C LYS A 88 33.48 42.11 -18.56
#